data_AF-A0A0S9PTS1-F1
#
_entry.id   AF-A0A0S9PTS1-F1
#
_cell.length_a   1.000
_cell.length_b   1.000
_cell.length_c   1.000
_cell.angle_alpha   90.00
_cell.angle_beta   90.00
_cell.angle_gamma   90.00
#
_symmetry.space_group_name_H-M   'P 1'
#
loop_
_entity.id
_entity.type
_entity.pdbx_description
1 polymer ?
#
loop_
_entity_poly.entity_id
_entity_poly.type
_entity_poly.pdbx_seq_one_letter_code
_entity_poly.pdbx_strand_id
1 'polypeptide(L)'
;MNPIRPAALIAALALSPLVALAAPAPEPMRFTSQSIAMPTSDRIFPDGPGAEAVNNNCLACHSAGMVLTQPKLTKAQWTETVNKMVHVYKAPVDQADVQTIIDYLTALKPTP
;
A
#
# COMPACT_ATOMS: atom_id res chain seq x y z
N MET A 1 43.28 37.38 -71.07
CA MET A 1 42.63 36.73 -69.91
C MET A 1 43.68 36.47 -68.86
N ASN A 2 43.57 37.05 -67.67
CA ASN A 2 44.56 36.95 -66.59
C ASN A 2 43.88 36.32 -65.35
N PRO A 3 44.50 35.37 -64.64
CA PRO A 3 43.83 34.58 -63.62
C PRO A 3 43.77 35.32 -62.27
N ILE A 4 42.57 35.34 -61.66
CA ILE A 4 42.36 35.88 -60.31
C ILE A 4 42.65 34.75 -59.30
N ARG A 5 43.56 35.03 -58.38
CA ARG A 5 44.08 34.13 -57.33
C ARG A 5 43.05 33.90 -56.21
N PRO A 6 42.97 32.70 -55.59
CA PRO A 6 42.11 32.49 -54.44
C PRO A 6 42.77 33.08 -53.18
N ALA A 7 42.08 34.01 -52.52
CA ALA A 7 42.45 34.50 -51.20
C ALA A 7 42.14 33.43 -50.15
N ALA A 8 43.17 32.87 -49.53
CA ALA A 8 43.03 31.97 -48.39
C ALA A 8 42.63 32.78 -47.15
N LEU A 9 41.38 32.63 -46.71
CA LEU A 9 40.90 33.14 -45.42
C LEU A 9 41.33 32.18 -44.32
N ILE A 10 42.27 32.61 -43.47
CA ILE A 10 42.65 31.90 -42.25
C ILE A 10 41.55 32.17 -41.22
N ALA A 11 40.68 31.17 -40.99
CA ALA A 11 39.72 31.21 -39.90
C ALA A 11 40.43 30.87 -38.58
N ALA A 12 40.64 31.88 -37.73
CA ALA A 12 41.10 31.68 -36.36
C ALA A 12 39.95 31.08 -35.53
N LEU A 13 39.99 29.78 -35.25
CA LEU A 13 39.10 29.18 -34.24
C LEU A 13 39.54 29.64 -32.85
N ALA A 14 38.81 30.58 -32.26
CA ALA A 14 38.89 30.86 -30.84
C ALA A 14 38.27 29.69 -30.06
N LEU A 15 39.08 28.90 -29.36
CA LEU A 15 38.60 27.91 -28.40
C LEU A 15 38.04 28.64 -27.18
N SER A 16 36.73 28.85 -27.13
CA SER A 16 36.04 29.20 -25.88
C SER A 16 35.94 27.96 -24.98
N PRO A 17 36.42 28.01 -23.72
CA PRO A 17 36.26 26.89 -22.81
C PRO A 17 34.79 26.73 -22.45
N LEU A 18 34.23 25.56 -22.75
CA LEU A 18 32.89 25.16 -22.34
C LEU A 18 32.93 24.88 -20.83
N VAL A 19 32.58 25.88 -20.01
CA VAL A 19 32.35 25.67 -18.58
C VAL A 19 31.03 24.91 -18.44
N ALA A 20 31.11 23.59 -18.21
CA ALA A 20 29.96 22.80 -17.87
C ALA A 20 29.40 23.27 -16.52
N LEU A 21 28.18 23.80 -16.52
CA LEU A 21 27.46 24.15 -15.31
C LEU A 21 27.04 22.84 -14.62
N ALA A 22 27.86 22.36 -13.68
CA ALA A 22 27.53 21.17 -12.90
C ALA A 22 26.28 21.45 -12.06
N ALA A 23 25.20 20.73 -12.33
CA ALA A 23 24.01 20.79 -11.49
C ALA A 23 24.35 20.23 -10.09
N PRO A 24 23.87 20.86 -9.00
CA PRO A 24 24.09 20.32 -7.66
C PRO A 24 23.44 18.94 -7.54
N ALA A 25 24.14 18.01 -6.90
CA ALA A 25 23.58 16.71 -6.57
C ALA A 25 22.36 16.89 -5.65
N PRO A 26 21.29 16.09 -5.83
CA PRO A 26 20.15 16.12 -4.92
C PRO A 26 20.58 15.74 -3.51
N GLU A 27 20.10 16.47 -2.50
CA GLU A 27 20.42 16.17 -1.11
C GLU A 27 19.91 14.76 -0.72
N PRO A 28 20.68 14.00 0.07
CA PRO A 28 20.25 12.68 0.52
C PRO A 28 19.05 12.81 1.47
N MET A 29 18.04 11.95 1.30
CA MET A 29 16.95 11.84 2.27
C MET A 29 17.49 11.45 3.64
N ARG A 30 17.16 12.24 4.67
CA ARG A 30 17.51 11.98 6.07
C ARG A 30 16.25 11.55 6.84
N PHE A 31 16.25 10.31 7.34
CA PHE A 31 15.24 9.84 8.28
C PHE A 31 15.67 10.17 9.71
N THR A 32 14.72 10.58 10.55
CA THR A 32 14.93 10.81 11.98
C THR A 32 13.95 9.97 12.78
N SER A 33 14.35 9.54 13.98
CA SER A 33 13.46 8.79 14.87
C SER A 33 12.37 9.72 15.40
N GLN A 34 11.11 9.35 15.17
CA GLN A 34 9.94 10.05 15.70
C GLN A 34 9.25 9.14 16.71
N SER A 35 8.78 9.71 17.82
CA SER A 35 7.95 8.99 18.79
C SER A 35 6.49 9.37 18.57
N ILE A 36 5.62 8.37 18.45
CA ILE A 36 4.19 8.54 18.22
C ILE A 36 3.43 7.70 19.25
N ALA A 37 2.46 8.30 19.93
CA ALA A 37 1.55 7.58 20.79
C ALA A 37 0.51 6.84 19.92
N MET A 38 0.45 5.52 20.02
CA MET A 38 -0.50 4.69 19.28
C MET A 38 -1.85 4.68 20.01
N PRO A 39 -2.98 4.94 19.33
CA PRO A 39 -4.30 4.73 19.93
C PRO A 39 -4.54 3.24 20.20
N THR A 40 -5.19 2.91 21.31
CA THR A 40 -5.77 1.58 21.54
C THR A 40 -7.09 1.48 20.80
N SER A 41 -7.43 0.28 20.30
CA SER A 41 -8.73 0.03 19.66
C SER A 41 -9.49 -1.02 20.45
N ASP A 42 -10.67 -0.64 20.92
CA ASP A 42 -11.69 -1.46 21.57
C ASP A 42 -12.85 -1.79 20.62
N ARG A 43 -12.66 -1.53 19.31
CA ARG A 43 -13.70 -1.68 18.29
C ARG A 43 -14.09 -3.14 18.10
N ILE A 44 -15.38 -3.39 18.16
CA ILE A 44 -16.02 -4.69 17.87
C ILE A 44 -16.73 -4.66 16.51
N PHE A 45 -17.14 -5.84 16.04
CA PHE A 45 -17.98 -5.98 14.85
C PHE A 45 -19.40 -5.45 15.11
N PRO A 46 -20.01 -4.72 14.15
CA PRO A 46 -21.37 -4.21 14.29
C PRO A 46 -22.42 -5.28 14.59
N ASP A 47 -23.46 -4.93 15.32
CA ASP A 47 -24.57 -5.84 15.62
C ASP A 47 -25.24 -6.39 14.35
N GLY A 48 -25.72 -7.63 14.43
CA GLY A 48 -26.44 -8.30 13.36
C GLY A 48 -26.36 -9.82 13.45
N PRO A 49 -27.08 -10.54 12.56
CA PRO A 49 -27.04 -12.00 12.52
C PRO A 49 -25.60 -12.51 12.27
N GLY A 50 -25.01 -13.20 13.24
CA GLY A 50 -23.63 -13.71 13.17
C GLY A 50 -22.55 -12.80 13.77
N ALA A 51 -22.92 -11.63 14.29
CA ALA A 51 -21.98 -10.71 14.94
C ALA A 51 -21.29 -11.33 16.18
N GLU A 52 -22.03 -12.13 16.95
CA GLU A 52 -21.47 -12.84 18.11
C GLU A 52 -20.37 -13.82 17.69
N ALA A 53 -20.59 -14.60 16.62
CA ALA A 53 -19.61 -15.56 16.13
C ALA A 53 -18.29 -14.88 15.72
N VAL A 54 -18.33 -13.74 15.01
CA VAL A 54 -17.10 -13.03 14.65
C VAL A 54 -16.42 -12.35 15.85
N ASN A 55 -17.19 -11.78 16.78
CA ASN A 55 -16.64 -11.14 17.98
C ASN A 55 -15.94 -12.16 18.90
N ASN A 56 -16.50 -13.35 19.03
CA ASN A 56 -15.93 -14.41 19.87
C ASN A 56 -14.70 -15.08 19.24
N ASN A 57 -14.64 -15.17 17.90
CA ASN A 57 -13.64 -15.98 17.21
C ASN A 57 -12.49 -15.18 16.57
N CYS A 58 -12.67 -13.89 16.24
CA CYS A 58 -11.71 -13.15 15.41
C CYS A 58 -10.90 -12.07 16.14
N LEU A 59 -11.32 -11.64 17.34
CA LEU A 59 -10.68 -10.51 18.04
C LEU A 59 -9.46 -10.89 18.89
N ALA A 60 -9.08 -12.17 18.92
CA ALA A 60 -7.92 -12.64 19.67
C ALA A 60 -6.57 -12.23 19.04
N CYS A 61 -6.53 -11.98 17.72
CA CYS A 61 -5.28 -11.74 17.00
C CYS A 61 -5.21 -10.38 16.30
N HIS A 62 -6.35 -9.79 15.92
CA HIS A 62 -6.41 -8.49 15.26
C HIS A 62 -7.70 -7.76 15.63
N SER A 63 -7.71 -6.43 15.48
CA SER A 63 -8.90 -5.62 15.74
C SER A 63 -9.99 -5.86 14.69
N ALA A 64 -11.24 -5.58 15.04
CA ALA A 64 -12.34 -5.56 14.07
C ALA A 64 -12.07 -4.53 12.96
N GLY A 65 -11.39 -3.42 13.30
CA GLY A 65 -11.05 -2.35 12.36
C GLY A 65 -10.30 -2.86 11.13
N MET A 66 -9.38 -3.81 11.28
CA MET A 66 -8.64 -4.39 10.15
C MET A 66 -9.57 -5.09 9.14
N VAL A 67 -10.63 -5.74 9.63
CA VAL A 67 -11.60 -6.46 8.79
C VAL A 67 -12.62 -5.48 8.19
N LEU A 68 -13.06 -4.50 8.99
CA LEU A 68 -14.08 -3.52 8.59
C LEU A 68 -13.59 -2.49 7.57
N THR A 69 -12.28 -2.33 7.39
CA THR A 69 -11.68 -1.46 6.37
C THR A 69 -11.37 -2.18 5.07
N GLN A 70 -11.66 -3.48 4.96
CA GLN A 70 -11.50 -4.20 3.70
C GLN A 70 -12.48 -3.67 2.65
N PRO A 71 -12.09 -3.69 1.35
CA PRO A 71 -13.02 -3.36 0.27
C PRO A 71 -14.19 -4.34 0.26
N LYS A 72 -15.24 -4.03 -0.52
CA LYS A 72 -16.35 -4.96 -0.69
C LYS A 72 -15.83 -6.26 -1.34
N LEU A 73 -15.88 -7.36 -0.59
CA LEU A 73 -15.51 -8.69 -1.08
C LEU A 73 -16.75 -9.53 -1.39
N THR A 74 -16.59 -10.45 -2.32
CA THR A 74 -17.60 -11.48 -2.63
C THR A 74 -17.60 -12.57 -1.56
N LYS A 75 -18.67 -13.36 -1.49
CA LYS A 75 -18.76 -14.51 -0.58
C LYS A 75 -17.58 -15.47 -0.75
N ALA A 76 -17.19 -15.77 -1.98
CA ALA A 76 -16.06 -16.66 -2.27
C ALA A 76 -14.72 -16.14 -1.73
N GLN A 77 -14.47 -14.83 -1.86
CA GLN A 77 -13.27 -14.19 -1.30
C GLN A 77 -13.28 -14.20 0.23
N TRP A 78 -14.43 -13.97 0.86
CA TRP A 78 -14.54 -14.11 2.31
C TRP A 78 -14.35 -15.56 2.77
N THR A 79 -14.91 -16.53 2.04
CA THR A 79 -14.66 -17.95 2.31
C THR A 79 -13.17 -18.28 2.28
N GLU A 80 -12.45 -17.86 1.24
CA GLU A 80 -11.00 -18.06 1.16
C GLU A 80 -10.27 -17.39 2.33
N THR A 81 -10.65 -16.15 2.65
CA THR A 81 -10.03 -15.38 3.74
C THR A 81 -10.26 -16.04 5.10
N VAL A 82 -11.50 -16.45 5.41
CA VAL A 82 -11.85 -17.13 6.67
C VAL A 82 -11.14 -18.48 6.75
N ASN A 83 -11.15 -19.27 5.68
CA ASN A 83 -10.42 -20.54 5.63
C ASN A 83 -8.91 -20.35 5.84
N LYS A 84 -8.33 -19.26 5.33
CA LYS A 84 -6.93 -18.90 5.61
C LYS A 84 -6.72 -18.61 7.09
N MET A 85 -7.62 -17.87 7.75
CA MET A 85 -7.54 -17.64 9.21
C MET A 85 -7.54 -18.95 9.99
N VAL A 86 -8.45 -19.86 9.65
CA VAL A 86 -8.60 -21.15 10.34
C VAL A 86 -7.41 -22.08 10.05
N HIS A 87 -7.06 -22.29 8.78
CA HIS A 87 -6.14 -23.37 8.42
C HIS A 87 -4.67 -22.94 8.36
N VAL A 88 -4.38 -21.69 7.97
CA VAL A 88 -3.00 -21.18 7.85
C VAL A 88 -2.60 -20.49 9.15
N TYR A 89 -3.43 -19.58 9.64
CA TYR A 89 -3.13 -18.81 10.84
C TYR A 89 -3.59 -19.47 12.14
N LYS A 90 -4.28 -20.62 12.04
CA LYS A 90 -4.71 -21.45 13.19
C LYS A 90 -5.63 -20.71 14.16
N ALA A 91 -6.46 -19.80 13.65
CA ALA A 91 -7.52 -19.19 14.43
C ALA A 91 -8.42 -20.31 15.01
N PRO A 92 -8.71 -20.30 16.33
CA PRO A 92 -9.45 -21.36 17.01
C PRO A 92 -10.97 -21.20 16.78
N VAL A 93 -11.39 -21.32 15.53
CA VAL A 93 -12.80 -21.18 15.12
C VAL A 93 -13.44 -22.56 15.05
N ASP A 94 -14.61 -22.76 15.66
CA ASP A 94 -15.39 -23.98 15.49
C ASP A 94 -15.89 -24.09 14.04
N GLN A 95 -15.86 -25.29 13.48
CA GLN A 95 -16.33 -25.56 12.13
C GLN A 95 -17.82 -25.18 11.95
N ALA A 96 -18.62 -25.27 13.03
CA ALA A 96 -20.03 -24.87 13.02
C ALA A 96 -20.23 -23.36 12.81
N ASP A 97 -19.26 -22.52 13.21
CA ASP A 97 -19.35 -21.06 13.12
C ASP A 97 -18.85 -20.51 11.78
N VAL A 98 -18.06 -21.28 11.03
CA VAL A 98 -17.40 -20.82 9.80
C VAL A 98 -18.39 -20.24 8.80
N GLN A 99 -19.50 -20.95 8.55
CA GLN A 99 -20.49 -20.49 7.57
C GLN A 99 -21.20 -19.22 8.04
N THR A 100 -21.55 -19.15 9.32
CA THR A 100 -22.15 -17.96 9.96
C THR A 100 -21.24 -16.74 9.85
N ILE A 101 -19.94 -16.92 10.09
CA ILE A 101 -18.93 -15.87 9.96
C ILE A 101 -18.84 -15.37 8.50
N ILE A 102 -18.76 -16.28 7.54
CA ILE A 102 -18.68 -15.93 6.11
C ILE A 102 -19.91 -15.13 5.68
N ASP A 103 -21.10 -15.56 6.09
CA ASP A 103 -22.36 -14.90 5.74
C ASP A 103 -22.45 -13.51 6.36
N TYR A 104 -22.05 -13.37 7.63
CA TYR A 104 -21.95 -12.08 8.30
C TYR A 104 -21.02 -11.12 7.55
N LEU A 105 -19.78 -11.54 7.26
CA LEU A 105 -18.78 -10.71 6.58
C LEU A 105 -19.20 -10.33 5.16
N THR A 106 -19.91 -11.22 4.46
CA THR A 106 -20.45 -10.95 3.12
C THR A 106 -21.58 -9.91 3.15
N ALA A 107 -22.38 -9.89 4.22
CA ALA A 107 -23.47 -8.94 4.39
C ALA A 107 -23.00 -7.54 4.82
N LEU A 108 -21.76 -7.41 5.30
CA LEU A 108 -21.20 -6.11 5.69
C LEU A 108 -21.14 -5.16 4.50
N LYS A 109 -21.57 -3.93 4.77
CA LYS A 109 -21.37 -2.80 3.85
C LYS A 109 -20.08 -2.10 4.29
N PRO A 110 -19.05 -2.02 3.43
CA PRO A 110 -17.86 -1.24 3.76
C PRO A 110 -18.28 0.21 4.04
N THR A 111 -17.85 0.73 5.18
CA THR A 111 -17.99 2.16 5.48
C THR A 111 -16.74 2.85 4.93
N PRO A 112 -16.88 3.87 4.06
CA PRO A 112 -15.73 4.62 3.54
C PRO A 112 -14.95 5.34 4.66
#